data_AF-A0A4Y2X2D9-F1
#
_entry.id   AF-A0A4Y2X2D9-F1
#
_cell.length_a   1.000
_cell.length_b   1.000
_cell.length_c   1.000
_cell.angle_alpha   90.00
_cell.angle_beta   90.00
_cell.angle_gamma   90.00
#
_symmetry.space_group_name_H-M   'P 1'
#
loop_
_entity.id
_entity.type
_entity.pdbx_description
1 polymer ?
#
loop_
_entity_poly.entity_id
_entity_poly.type
_entity_poly.pdbx_seq_one_letter_code
_entity_poly.pdbx_strand_id
1 'polypeptide(L)'
;MEMLKTLESYSWAEVFLDATTSKEELLAAGEKFVLYLHGLNRYFMLKETQYCRFLALTKKSTLRSDFDLAKLPLTSKACHQHLLKSFLQVQKWLGNKLPEV
;
A
#
# COMPACT_ATOMS: atom_id res chain seq x y z
N MET A 1 -13.31 -12.23 4.52
CA MET A 1 -12.50 -11.18 3.87
C MET A 1 -13.38 -10.54 2.81
N GLU A 2 -14.14 -9.50 3.17
CA GLU A 2 -14.92 -8.73 2.19
C GLU A 2 -13.98 -7.68 1.60
N MET A 3 -13.49 -7.92 0.38
CA MET A 3 -12.29 -7.23 -0.12
C MET A 3 -12.53 -5.81 -0.63
N LEU A 4 -13.75 -5.38 -0.96
CA LEU A 4 -14.02 -4.05 -1.53
C LEU A 4 -15.43 -3.59 -1.14
N LYS A 5 -15.56 -2.66 -0.17
CA LYS A 5 -16.86 -2.25 0.37
C LYS A 5 -17.32 -0.86 -0.08
N THR A 6 -16.48 -0.07 -0.75
CA THR A 6 -16.79 1.33 -1.09
C THR A 6 -16.42 1.66 -2.53
N LEU A 7 -17.20 2.54 -3.17
CA LEU A 7 -16.94 3.03 -4.53
C LEU A 7 -15.53 3.64 -4.66
N GLU A 8 -15.05 4.31 -3.61
CA GLU A 8 -13.69 4.86 -3.53
C GLU A 8 -12.60 3.78 -3.61
N SER A 9 -12.81 2.62 -2.99
CA SER A 9 -11.84 1.51 -3.04
C SER A 9 -11.73 0.89 -4.43
N TYR A 10 -12.82 0.91 -5.21
CA TYR A 10 -12.79 0.51 -6.62
C TYR A 10 -12.05 1.54 -7.47
N SER A 11 -12.30 2.84 -7.24
CA SER A 11 -11.61 3.93 -7.94
C SER A 11 -10.08 3.88 -7.77
N TRP A 12 -9.56 3.50 -6.59
CA TRP A 12 -8.11 3.34 -6.41
C TRP A 12 -7.52 2.11 -7.10
N ALA A 13 -8.33 1.08 -7.39
CA ALA A 13 -7.87 -0.09 -8.13
C ALA A 13 -7.90 0.15 -9.65
N GLU A 14 -8.78 1.01 -10.13
CA GLU A 14 -8.91 1.35 -11.56
C GLU A 14 -7.64 1.97 -12.15
N VAL A 15 -6.86 2.72 -11.35
CA VAL A 15 -5.56 3.27 -11.79
C VAL A 15 -4.55 2.19 -12.18
N PHE A 16 -4.75 0.92 -11.79
CA PHE A 16 -3.90 -0.18 -12.23
C PHE A 16 -4.24 -0.67 -13.63
N LEU A 17 -5.43 -0.35 -14.14
CA LEU A 17 -5.92 -0.80 -15.45
C LEU A 17 -5.47 0.15 -16.57
N ASP A 18 -5.30 1.44 -16.27
CA ASP A 18 -4.90 2.43 -17.26
C ASP A 18 -3.37 2.48 -17.44
N ALA A 19 -2.91 2.18 -18.66
CA ALA A 19 -1.51 2.22 -19.02
C ALA A 19 -0.92 3.64 -19.04
N THR A 20 -1.76 4.67 -19.12
CA THR A 20 -1.35 6.08 -19.15
C THR A 20 -1.22 6.70 -17.76
N THR A 21 -1.63 5.97 -16.72
CA THR A 21 -1.50 6.41 -15.33
C THR A 21 -0.05 6.75 -14.99
N SER A 22 0.15 7.95 -14.45
CA SER A 22 1.46 8.40 -14.02
C SER A 22 1.96 7.60 -12.80
N LYS A 23 3.27 7.53 -12.61
CA LYS A 23 3.86 6.87 -11.44
C LYS A 23 3.36 7.49 -10.14
N GLU A 24 3.28 8.82 -10.09
CA GLU A 24 2.86 9.58 -8.92
C GLU A 24 1.41 9.27 -8.55
N GLU A 25 0.52 9.21 -9.56
CA GLU A 25 -0.88 8.86 -9.38
C GLU A 25 -1.08 7.42 -8.92
N LEU A 26 -0.38 6.47 -9.57
CA LEU A 26 -0.37 5.06 -9.18
C LEU A 26 0.05 4.88 -7.73
N LEU A 27 1.14 5.53 -7.31
CA LEU A 27 1.65 5.43 -5.94
C LEU A 27 0.68 6.06 -4.94
N ALA A 28 0.09 7.22 -5.25
CA ALA A 28 -0.86 7.90 -4.37
C ALA A 28 -2.15 7.09 -4.16
N ALA A 29 -2.75 6.58 -5.24
CA ALA A 29 -3.95 5.75 -5.16
C ALA A 29 -3.64 4.38 -4.52
N GLY A 30 -2.52 3.77 -4.90
CA GLY A 30 -2.07 2.50 -4.35
C GLY A 30 -1.76 2.54 -2.84
N GLU A 31 -1.16 3.63 -2.33
CA GLU A 31 -0.95 3.78 -0.89
C GLU A 31 -2.28 3.85 -0.12
N LYS A 32 -3.28 4.59 -0.64
CA LYS A 32 -4.62 4.65 -0.03
C LYS A 32 -5.28 3.28 -0.02
N PHE A 33 -5.14 2.53 -1.11
CA PHE A 33 -5.66 1.17 -1.21
C PHE A 33 -5.01 0.23 -0.18
N VAL A 34 -3.69 0.29 -0.01
CA VAL A 34 -2.97 -0.51 0.99
C VAL A 34 -3.40 -0.13 2.42
N LEU A 35 -3.53 1.16 2.71
CA LEU A 35 -4.03 1.63 4.01
C LEU A 35 -5.43 1.09 4.30
N TYR A 36 -6.32 1.11 3.31
CA TYR A 36 -7.66 0.55 3.44
C TYR A 36 -7.63 -0.96 3.71
N LEU A 37 -6.84 -1.73 2.96
CA LEU A 37 -6.71 -3.18 3.13
C LEU A 37 -6.24 -3.57 4.54
N HIS A 38 -5.40 -2.74 5.18
CA HIS A 38 -4.92 -2.97 6.53
C HIS A 38 -5.81 -2.39 7.63
N GLY A 39 -6.97 -1.82 7.30
CA GLY A 39 -7.85 -1.16 8.27
C GLY A 39 -7.25 0.11 8.89
N LEU A 40 -6.35 0.77 8.14
CA LEU A 40 -5.63 1.97 8.54
C LEU A 40 -6.19 3.23 7.84
N ASN A 41 -7.46 3.20 7.47
CA ASN A 41 -8.19 4.26 6.77
C ASN A 41 -8.20 5.64 7.46
N ARG A 42 -7.89 5.70 8.75
CA ARG A 42 -7.73 6.98 9.49
C ARG A 42 -6.43 7.73 9.18
N TYR A 43 -5.49 7.09 8.49
CA TYR A 43 -4.19 7.66 8.17
C TYR A 43 -4.11 8.03 6.71
N PHE A 44 -3.32 9.07 6.40
CA PHE A 44 -3.17 9.56 5.04
C PHE A 44 -1.90 9.04 4.36
N MET A 45 -0.84 8.77 5.15
CA MET A 45 0.45 8.29 4.64
C MET A 45 0.92 7.03 5.35
N LEU A 46 1.49 6.09 4.60
CA LEU A 46 2.07 4.86 5.18
C LEU A 46 3.16 5.13 6.20
N LYS A 47 3.99 6.16 5.98
CA LYS A 47 5.04 6.57 6.92
C LYS A 47 4.48 6.93 8.31
N GLU A 48 3.35 7.64 8.35
CA GLU A 48 2.67 7.99 9.60
C GLU A 48 2.19 6.73 10.32
N THR A 49 1.62 5.78 9.58
CA THR A 49 1.17 4.52 10.16
C THR A 49 2.30 3.71 10.76
N GLN A 50 3.45 3.67 10.08
CA GLN A 50 4.62 2.97 10.56
C GLN A 50 5.14 3.58 11.86
N TYR A 51 5.25 4.91 11.91
CA TYR A 51 5.68 5.61 13.11
C TYR A 51 4.71 5.41 14.28
N CYS A 52 3.40 5.59 14.06
CA CYS A 52 2.39 5.37 15.09
C CYS A 52 2.35 3.92 15.58
N ARG A 53 2.48 2.94 14.67
CA ARG A 53 2.49 1.52 15.03
C ARG A 53 3.74 1.15 15.80
N PHE A 54 4.89 1.67 15.39
CA PHE A 54 6.15 1.51 16.11
C PHE A 54 6.04 2.04 17.54
N LEU A 55 5.59 3.29 17.72
CA LEU A 55 5.37 3.85 19.05
C LEU A 55 4.38 3.05 19.90
N ALA A 56 3.29 2.57 19.29
CA ALA A 56 2.29 1.77 20.00
C ALA A 56 2.86 0.41 20.45
N LEU A 57 3.73 -0.21 19.66
CA LEU A 57 4.38 -1.47 19.99
C LEU A 57 5.46 -1.28 21.07
N THR A 58 6.27 -0.23 20.96
CA THR A 58 7.35 0.04 21.93
C THR A 58 6.85 0.58 23.27
N LYS A 59 5.75 1.35 23.29
CA LYS A 59 5.09 1.75 24.55
C LYS A 59 4.48 0.56 25.31
N LYS A 60 4.10 -0.50 24.61
CA LYS A 60 3.47 -1.69 25.19
C LYS A 60 4.47 -2.81 25.46
N SER A 61 5.69 -2.74 24.92
CA SER A 61 6.73 -3.74 25.21
C SER A 61 7.29 -3.50 26.60
N THR A 62 7.26 -4.54 27.43
CA THR A 62 8.07 -4.58 28.66
C THR A 62 9.52 -4.92 28.29
N LEU A 63 10.44 -4.94 29.26
CA LEU A 63 11.86 -5.28 29.06
C LEU A 63 12.10 -6.71 28.50
N ARG A 64 11.04 -7.51 28.31
CA ARG A 64 11.08 -8.79 27.58
C ARG A 64 10.67 -8.60 26.11
N SER A 65 11.39 -9.30 25.24
CA SER A 65 11.46 -9.17 23.78
C SER A 65 10.17 -9.54 23.01
N ASP A 66 9.00 -9.11 23.45
CA ASP A 66 7.72 -9.38 22.77
C ASP A 66 7.49 -8.43 21.57
N PHE A 67 8.53 -7.67 21.18
CA PHE A 67 8.51 -6.77 20.06
C PHE A 67 8.59 -7.56 18.74
N ASP A 68 7.43 -7.75 18.12
CA ASP A 68 7.32 -8.42 16.83
C ASP A 68 7.39 -7.41 15.69
N LEU A 69 8.54 -7.36 15.01
CA LEU A 69 8.78 -6.53 13.83
C LEU A 69 7.81 -6.84 12.67
N ALA A 70 7.30 -8.07 12.57
CA ALA A 70 6.37 -8.45 11.51
C ALA A 70 5.00 -7.75 11.65
N LYS A 71 4.69 -7.18 12.82
CA LYS A 71 3.47 -6.38 13.05
C LYS A 71 3.58 -4.94 12.56
N LEU A 72 4.74 -4.51 12.09
CA LEU A 72 4.90 -3.20 11.46
C LEU A 72 4.31 -3.22 10.05
N PRO A 73 3.59 -2.15 9.64
CA PRO A 73 3.15 -2.02 8.26
C PRO A 73 4.35 -1.87 7.32
N LEU A 74 4.13 -2.15 6.03
CA LEU A 74 5.14 -1.99 4.99
C LEU A 74 5.73 -0.57 5.04
N THR A 75 7.04 -0.45 4.80
CA THR A 75 7.67 0.85 4.54
C THR A 75 7.09 1.44 3.24
N SER A 76 7.03 2.77 3.11
CA SER A 76 6.60 3.41 1.85
C SER A 76 7.40 2.90 0.66
N LYS A 77 8.72 2.72 0.80
CA LYS A 77 9.57 2.19 -0.28
C LYS A 77 9.20 0.75 -0.69
N ALA A 78 8.98 -0.13 0.29
CA ALA A 78 8.54 -1.51 0.01
C ALA A 78 7.14 -1.54 -0.62
N CYS A 79 6.23 -0.68 -0.13
CA CYS A 79 4.91 -0.51 -0.71
C CYS A 79 5.02 -0.05 -2.18
N HIS A 80 5.76 1.01 -2.46
CA HIS A 80 5.93 1.52 -3.83
C HIS A 80 6.50 0.47 -4.78
N GLN A 81 7.50 -0.30 -4.34
CA GLN A 81 8.03 -1.41 -5.13
C GLN A 81 6.98 -2.48 -5.40
N HIS A 82 6.15 -2.81 -4.41
CA HIS A 82 5.05 -3.76 -4.58
C HIS A 82 4.00 -3.24 -5.55
N LEU A 83 3.57 -1.98 -5.42
CA LEU A 83 2.60 -1.35 -6.31
C LEU A 83 3.10 -1.31 -7.76
N LEU A 84 4.37 -0.93 -7.99
CA LEU A 84 4.97 -0.92 -9.33
C LEU A 84 5.04 -2.32 -9.96
N LYS A 85 5.37 -3.34 -9.16
CA LYS A 85 5.36 -4.74 -9.63
C LYS A 85 3.95 -5.21 -9.98
N SER A 86 2.97 -4.88 -9.15
CA SER A 86 1.57 -5.20 -9.39
C SER A 86 1.05 -4.51 -10.64
N PHE A 87 1.35 -3.21 -10.83
CA PHE A 87 1.01 -2.48 -12.04
C PHE A 87 1.63 -3.13 -13.28
N LEU A 88 2.94 -3.39 -13.28
CA LEU A 88 3.62 -4.08 -14.38
C LEU A 88 2.95 -5.42 -14.71
N GLN A 89 2.56 -6.18 -13.68
CA GLN A 89 1.89 -7.47 -13.87
C GLN A 89 0.49 -7.32 -14.49
N VAL A 90 -0.31 -6.36 -14.02
CA VAL A 90 -1.63 -6.06 -14.57
C VAL A 90 -1.53 -5.60 -16.02
N GLN A 91 -0.60 -4.71 -16.32
CA GLN A 91 -0.38 -4.20 -17.68
C GLN A 91 0.05 -5.32 -18.64
N LYS A 92 0.88 -6.27 -18.17
CA LYS A 92 1.21 -7.48 -18.94
C LYS A 92 -0.02 -8.35 -19.22
N TRP A 93 -0.91 -8.53 -18.24
CA TRP A 93 -2.15 -9.29 -18.45
C TRP A 93 -3.10 -8.62 -19.44
N LEU A 94 -3.11 -7.29 -19.50
CA LEU A 94 -3.89 -6.51 -20.46
C LEU A 94 -3.27 -6.46 -21.86
N GLY A 95 -2.06 -7.00 -22.06
CA GLY A 95 -1.35 -6.97 -23.33
C GLY A 95 -0.67 -5.62 -23.65
N ASN A 96 -0.60 -4.72 -22.66
CA ASN A 96 0.06 -3.43 -22.82
C ASN A 96 1.58 -3.59 -22.77
N LYS A 97 2.29 -2.87 -23.64
CA LYS A 97 3.74 -2.76 -23.61
C LYS A 97 4.11 -1.47 -22.87
N LEU A 98 4.64 -1.61 -21.66
CA LEU A 98 5.20 -0.48 -20.94
C LEU A 98 6.57 -0.11 -21.54
N PRO A 99 6.93 1.18 -21.57
CA PRO A 99 8.26 1.59 -22.01
C PRO A 99 9.32 0.89 -21.16
N GLU A 100 10.35 0.34 -21.81
CA GLU A 100 11.54 -0.15 -21.11
C GLU A 100 12.23 1.05 -20.45
N VAL A 101 12.52 0.92 -19.15
CA VAL A 101 13.18 1.94 -18.32
C VAL A 101 14.69 1.85 -18.49
#